data_AF-A0A945Q7X3-F1
#
_entry.id   AF-A0A945Q7X3-F1
#
_cell.length_a   1.000
_cell.length_b   1.000
_cell.length_c   1.000
_cell.angle_alpha   90.00
_cell.angle_beta   90.00
_cell.angle_gamma   90.00
#
_symmetry.space_group_name_H-M   'P 1'
#
loop_
_entity.id
_entity.type
_entity.pdbx_description
1 polymer ?
#
loop_
_entity_poly.entity_id
_entity_poly.type
_entity_poly.pdbx_seq_one_letter_code
_entity_poly.pdbx_strand_id
1 'polypeptide(L)'
;AAIVGFGVAAQLAAENLETSAPRMAEFRDALEAQIKELSPATMIFSADAPRLPNTSNFSLPGVRSDTQVMSLDLAGVAVSAGSACSAGKVEPSHVLDAMGVAPDISTTALRVSFGWNSEAGDVDKFIEAWKGLIPERAETAA
;
A
#
# COMPACT_ATOMS: atom_id res chain seq x y z
N ALA A 1 10.36 22.27 23.25
CA ALA A 1 9.44 21.12 23.18
C ALA A 1 9.75 20.19 22.00
N ALA A 2 9.83 20.69 20.75
CA ALA A 2 10.02 19.85 19.56
C ALA A 2 11.29 18.95 19.57
N ILE A 3 12.44 19.46 20.04
CA ILE A 3 13.69 18.68 20.07
C ILE A 3 13.63 17.53 21.08
N VAL A 4 13.02 17.75 22.26
CA VAL A 4 12.87 16.71 23.29
C VAL A 4 11.92 15.61 22.80
N GLY A 5 10.79 15.99 22.19
CA GLY A 5 9.86 15.03 21.60
C GLY A 5 10.49 14.18 20.49
N PHE A 6 11.28 14.79 19.61
CA PHE A 6 12.05 14.07 18.59
C PHE A 6 13.06 13.10 19.22
N GLY A 7 13.77 13.52 20.27
CA GLY A 7 14.71 12.65 20.99
C GLY A 7 14.03 11.41 21.57
N VAL A 8 12.86 11.57 22.19
CA VAL A 8 12.06 10.44 22.71
C VAL A 8 11.57 9.54 21.57
N ALA A 9 11.07 10.10 20.46
CA ALA A 9 10.63 9.32 19.32
C ALA A 9 11.77 8.50 18.69
N ALA A 10 12.96 9.09 18.54
CA ALA A 10 14.15 8.42 18.04
C ALA A 10 14.61 7.28 18.96
N GLN A 11 14.59 7.52 20.27
CA GLN A 11 14.91 6.50 21.27
C GLN A 11 13.94 5.31 21.17
N LEU A 12 12.63 5.57 21.21
CA LEU A 12 11.61 4.53 21.10
C LEU A 12 11.70 3.77 19.77
N ALA A 13 11.95 4.46 18.67
CA ALA A 13 12.13 3.82 17.36
C ALA A 13 13.34 2.87 17.36
N ALA A 14 14.46 3.27 17.96
CA ALA A 14 15.65 2.43 18.06
C ALA A 14 15.41 1.20 18.96
N GLU A 15 14.77 1.38 20.11
CA GLU A 15 14.45 0.29 21.05
C GLU A 15 13.51 -0.76 20.44
N ASN A 16 12.61 -0.35 19.54
CA ASN A 16 11.58 -1.22 18.96
C ASN A 16 11.91 -1.70 17.53
N LEU A 17 13.05 -1.33 16.96
CA LEU A 17 13.35 -1.60 15.54
C LEU A 17 13.36 -3.10 15.23
N GLU A 18 14.10 -3.86 16.05
CA GLU A 18 14.29 -5.31 15.89
C GLU A 18 13.00 -6.11 16.10
N THR A 19 12.10 -5.64 16.96
CA THR A 19 10.83 -6.33 17.27
C THR A 19 9.71 -5.92 16.32
N SER A 20 9.69 -4.67 15.86
CA SER A 20 8.61 -4.17 15.00
C SER A 20 8.80 -4.57 13.54
N ALA A 21 10.04 -4.70 13.06
CA ALA A 21 10.31 -5.05 11.66
C ALA A 21 9.75 -6.43 11.27
N PRO A 22 9.98 -7.53 12.02
CA PRO A 22 9.40 -8.84 11.68
C PRO A 22 7.87 -8.83 11.69
N ARG A 23 7.25 -8.24 12.72
CA ARG A 23 5.78 -8.13 12.82
C ARG A 23 5.18 -7.37 11.63
N MET A 24 5.79 -6.24 11.24
CA MET A 24 5.31 -5.47 10.09
C MET A 24 5.52 -6.23 8.78
N ALA A 25 6.59 -7.03 8.67
CA ALA A 25 6.80 -7.92 7.52
C ALA A 25 5.70 -8.98 7.42
N GLU A 26 5.30 -9.60 8.54
CA GLU A 26 4.19 -10.57 8.58
C GLU A 26 2.89 -9.95 8.06
N PHE A 27 2.54 -8.73 8.51
CA PHE A 27 1.34 -8.04 8.01
C PHE A 27 1.42 -7.71 6.52
N ARG A 28 2.59 -7.26 6.06
CA ARG A 28 2.82 -6.95 4.65
C ARG A 28 2.74 -8.20 3.77
N ASP A 29 3.33 -9.31 4.21
CA ASP A 29 3.29 -10.58 3.49
C ASP A 29 1.88 -11.19 3.47
N ALA A 30 1.16 -11.12 4.60
CA ALA A 30 -0.24 -11.57 4.68
C ALA A 30 -1.17 -10.74 3.79
N LEU A 31 -0.99 -9.41 3.76
CA LEU A 31 -1.72 -8.51 2.87
C LEU A 31 -1.48 -8.89 1.40
N GLU A 32 -0.21 -9.05 1.01
CA GLU A 32 0.16 -9.36 -0.37
C GLU A 32 -0.34 -10.72 -0.83
N ALA A 33 -0.30 -11.73 0.05
CA ALA A 33 -0.85 -13.05 -0.23
C ALA A 33 -2.35 -12.99 -0.51
N GLN A 34 -3.13 -12.31 0.35
CA GLN A 34 -4.58 -12.16 0.18
C GLN A 34 -4.95 -11.33 -1.06
N ILE A 35 -4.20 -10.25 -1.33
CA ILE A 35 -4.36 -9.45 -2.56
C ILE A 35 -4.18 -10.33 -3.80
N LYS A 36 -3.14 -11.17 -3.83
CA LYS A 36 -2.85 -12.06 -4.96
C LYS A 36 -3.88 -13.16 -5.14
N GLU A 37 -4.44 -13.67 -4.05
CA GLU A 37 -5.54 -14.64 -4.08
C GLU A 37 -6.81 -14.03 -4.68
N LEU A 38 -7.20 -12.84 -4.21
CA LEU A 38 -8.43 -12.16 -4.64
C LEU A 38 -8.32 -11.56 -6.04
N SER A 39 -7.14 -11.03 -6.40
CA SER A 39 -6.89 -10.39 -7.69
C SER A 39 -5.51 -10.77 -8.22
N PRO A 40 -5.40 -11.92 -8.93
CA PRO A 40 -4.14 -12.36 -9.52
C PRO A 40 -3.51 -11.36 -10.51
N ALA A 41 -4.32 -10.48 -11.11
CA ALA A 41 -3.90 -9.41 -12.02
C ALA A 41 -3.18 -8.26 -11.31
N THR A 42 -3.27 -8.18 -9.98
CA THR A 42 -2.57 -7.15 -9.18
C THR A 42 -1.06 -7.29 -9.36
N MET A 43 -0.38 -6.20 -9.66
CA MET A 43 1.09 -6.17 -9.73
C MET A 43 1.64 -5.58 -8.44
N ILE A 44 2.43 -6.35 -7.69
CA ILE A 44 3.17 -5.86 -6.53
C ILE A 44 4.52 -5.36 -7.02
N PHE A 45 4.81 -4.08 -6.81
CA PHE A 45 6.06 -3.48 -7.25
C PHE A 45 7.21 -3.94 -6.35
N SER A 46 8.35 -4.28 -6.97
CA SER A 46 9.58 -4.67 -6.27
C SER A 46 9.43 -5.89 -5.35
N ALA A 47 8.48 -6.80 -5.61
CA ALA A 47 8.20 -7.96 -4.77
C ALA A 47 9.44 -8.83 -4.49
N ASP A 48 10.31 -8.98 -5.49
CA ASP A 48 11.52 -9.81 -5.47
C ASP A 48 12.80 -9.03 -5.08
N ALA A 49 12.68 -7.76 -4.70
CA ALA A 49 13.81 -6.92 -4.31
C ALA A 49 13.88 -6.74 -2.78
N PRO A 50 15.08 -6.46 -2.22
CA PRO A 50 15.17 -5.97 -0.84
C PRO A 50 14.32 -4.71 -0.66
N ARG A 51 13.40 -4.74 0.31
CA ARG A 51 12.42 -3.68 0.56
C ARG A 51 12.12 -3.54 2.04
N LEU A 52 11.51 -2.42 2.42
CA LEU A 52 11.10 -2.17 3.80
C LEU A 52 10.08 -3.22 4.24
N PRO A 53 10.14 -3.68 5.50
CA PRO A 53 9.27 -4.75 5.98
C PRO A 53 7.78 -4.32 5.98
N ASN A 54 7.50 -3.04 6.19
CA ASN A 54 6.17 -2.55 6.51
C ASN A 54 5.34 -2.06 5.31
N THR A 55 5.93 -2.00 4.11
CA THR A 55 5.31 -1.28 2.98
C THR A 55 5.03 -2.24 1.82
N SER A 56 3.78 -2.26 1.37
CA SER A 56 3.40 -2.83 0.07
C SER A 56 2.97 -1.71 -0.87
N ASN A 57 3.48 -1.75 -2.10
CA ASN A 57 3.06 -0.87 -3.18
C ASN A 57 2.64 -1.75 -4.35
N PHE A 58 1.40 -1.62 -4.80
CA PHE A 58 0.82 -2.49 -5.82
C PHE A 58 -0.19 -1.75 -6.68
N SER A 59 -0.50 -2.27 -7.86
CA SER A 59 -1.54 -1.74 -8.74
C SER A 59 -2.76 -2.64 -8.77
N LEU A 60 -3.97 -2.06 -8.76
CA LEU A 60 -5.20 -2.74 -9.15
C LEU A 60 -5.60 -2.29 -10.56
N PRO A 61 -5.22 -3.03 -11.63
CA PRO A 61 -5.48 -2.59 -12.99
C PRO A 61 -6.95 -2.31 -13.24
N GLY A 62 -7.24 -1.21 -13.93
CA GLY A 62 -8.61 -0.77 -14.24
C GLY A 62 -9.27 0.09 -13.16
N VAL A 63 -8.66 0.26 -11.98
CA VAL A 63 -9.20 1.12 -10.91
C VAL A 63 -8.22 2.22 -10.56
N ARG A 64 -8.59 3.47 -10.88
CA ARG A 64 -7.74 4.62 -10.58
C ARG A 64 -7.45 4.76 -9.09
N SER A 65 -6.25 5.21 -8.77
CA SER A 65 -5.79 5.32 -7.38
C SER A 65 -6.59 6.32 -6.54
N ASP A 66 -7.09 7.41 -7.11
CA ASP A 66 -7.98 8.37 -6.42
C ASP A 66 -9.28 7.72 -5.97
N THR A 67 -9.91 6.93 -6.86
CA THR A 67 -11.12 6.17 -6.53
C THR A 67 -10.85 5.18 -5.41
N GLN A 68 -9.73 4.45 -5.47
CA GLN A 68 -9.35 3.49 -4.42
C GLN A 68 -9.15 4.18 -3.07
N VAL A 69 -8.36 5.26 -3.02
CA VAL A 69 -8.10 6.02 -1.79
C VAL A 69 -9.39 6.57 -1.20
N MET A 70 -10.27 7.17 -2.02
CA MET A 70 -11.54 7.72 -1.55
C MET A 70 -12.47 6.62 -1.00
N SER A 71 -12.57 5.48 -1.68
CA SER A 71 -13.39 4.37 -1.21
C SER A 71 -12.88 3.77 0.10
N LEU A 72 -11.56 3.64 0.25
CA LEU A 72 -10.94 3.12 1.47
C LEU A 72 -11.08 4.10 2.63
N ASP A 73 -10.95 5.41 2.38
CA ASP A 73 -11.20 6.46 3.37
C ASP A 73 -12.64 6.41 3.91
N LEU A 74 -13.62 6.27 3.03
CA LEU A 74 -15.04 6.08 3.41
C LEU A 74 -15.27 4.79 4.22
N ALA A 75 -14.45 3.76 4.00
CA ALA A 75 -14.45 2.53 4.78
C ALA A 75 -13.61 2.63 6.09
N GLY A 76 -13.05 3.81 6.38
CA GLY A 76 -12.23 4.07 7.56
C GLY A 76 -10.85 3.41 7.51
N VAL A 77 -10.28 3.27 6.31
CA VAL A 77 -8.95 2.70 6.04
C VAL A 77 -8.07 3.75 5.35
N ALA A 78 -7.06 4.23 6.08
CA ALA A 78 -6.14 5.24 5.56
C ALA A 78 -5.00 4.61 4.76
N VAL A 79 -4.86 5.04 3.50
CA VAL A 79 -3.83 4.57 2.56
C VAL A 79 -3.30 5.73 1.73
N SER A 80 -2.29 5.48 0.88
CA SER A 80 -1.72 6.48 -0.01
C SER A 80 -1.71 5.99 -1.46
N ALA A 81 -1.65 6.92 -2.40
CA ALA A 81 -1.48 6.64 -3.83
C ALA A 81 -0.16 7.27 -4.32
N GLY A 82 0.58 6.53 -5.15
CA GLY A 82 1.79 7.01 -5.83
C GLY A 82 2.95 7.46 -4.92
N SER A 83 3.94 8.14 -5.52
CA SER A 83 5.16 8.63 -4.83
C SER A 83 5.02 10.03 -4.24
N ALA A 84 3.96 10.76 -4.55
CA ALA A 84 3.76 12.13 -4.08
C ALA A 84 2.27 12.39 -3.83
N CYS A 85 1.96 12.91 -2.64
CA CYS A 85 0.69 13.58 -2.37
C CYS A 85 0.54 14.80 -3.30
N SER A 86 0.11 14.62 -4.55
CA SER A 86 -0.33 15.71 -5.39
C SER A 86 -1.74 16.08 -4.99
N ALA A 87 -1.84 17.08 -4.10
CA ALA A 87 -3.09 17.73 -3.73
C ALA A 87 -3.93 18.03 -5.00
N GLY A 88 -4.98 17.23 -5.22
CA GLY A 88 -6.00 17.45 -6.24
C GLY A 88 -5.75 16.91 -7.65
N LYS A 89 -4.67 16.15 -7.93
CA LYS A 89 -4.44 15.59 -9.27
C LYS A 89 -3.78 14.21 -9.22
N VAL A 90 -4.41 13.20 -9.83
CA VAL A 90 -3.75 11.91 -10.06
C VAL A 90 -2.84 12.07 -11.27
N GLU A 91 -1.57 12.30 -10.98
CA GLU A 91 -0.50 12.25 -11.97
C GLU A 91 0.24 10.91 -11.82
N PRO A 92 0.78 10.35 -12.91
CA PRO A 92 1.66 9.17 -12.85
C PRO A 92 2.79 9.37 -11.83
N SER A 93 3.15 8.28 -11.15
CA SER A 93 4.24 8.31 -10.18
C SER A 93 5.58 8.38 -10.91
N HIS A 94 6.30 9.50 -10.79
CA HIS A 94 7.62 9.65 -11.37
C HIS A 94 8.63 8.57 -10.93
N VAL A 95 8.42 7.96 -9.76
CA VAL A 95 9.22 6.81 -9.28
C VAL A 95 8.87 5.55 -10.07
N LEU A 96 7.58 5.26 -10.28
CA LEU A 96 7.15 4.11 -11.07
C LEU A 96 7.52 4.28 -12.54
N ASP A 97 7.47 5.50 -13.07
CA ASP A 97 7.95 5.83 -14.42
C ASP A 97 9.45 5.55 -14.55
N ALA A 98 10.25 5.97 -13.57
CA ALA A 98 11.70 5.66 -13.54
C ALA A 98 11.99 4.16 -13.39
N MET A 99 11.07 3.40 -12.79
CA MET A 99 11.11 1.93 -12.74
C MET A 99 10.65 1.27 -14.04
N GLY A 100 10.18 2.04 -15.04
CA GLY A 100 9.69 1.54 -16.32
C GLY A 100 8.27 0.97 -16.27
N VAL A 101 7.48 1.31 -15.24
CA VAL A 101 6.07 0.90 -15.14
C VAL A 101 5.24 1.74 -16.12
N ALA A 102 4.36 1.07 -16.86
CA ALA A 102 3.50 1.74 -17.83
C ALA A 102 2.49 2.71 -17.16
N PRO A 103 2.13 3.84 -17.79
CA PRO A 103 1.25 4.85 -17.20
C PRO A 103 -0.13 4.33 -16.76
N ASP A 104 -0.73 3.44 -17.54
CA ASP A 104 -2.01 2.78 -17.25
C ASP A 104 -1.96 1.93 -15.97
N ILE A 105 -0.80 1.36 -15.65
CA ILE A 105 -0.56 0.64 -14.40
C ILE A 105 -0.22 1.60 -13.26
N SER A 106 0.68 2.55 -13.49
CA SER A 106 1.15 3.50 -12.46
C SER A 106 0.03 4.35 -11.87
N THR A 107 -0.99 4.71 -12.67
CA THR A 107 -2.16 5.49 -12.25
C THR A 107 -3.19 4.71 -11.42
N THR A 108 -2.96 3.41 -11.25
CA THR A 108 -3.77 2.51 -10.41
C THR A 108 -3.01 2.03 -9.16
N ALA A 109 -1.84 2.61 -8.89
CA ALA A 109 -0.98 2.24 -7.79
C ALA A 109 -1.52 2.71 -6.43
N LEU A 110 -1.53 1.80 -5.46
CA LEU A 110 -1.88 2.01 -4.07
C LEU A 110 -0.73 1.56 -3.17
N ARG A 111 -0.47 2.34 -2.13
CA ARG A 111 0.53 2.07 -1.11
C ARG A 111 -0.13 1.86 0.24
N VAL A 112 0.11 0.71 0.84
CA VAL A 112 -0.25 0.37 2.21
C VAL A 112 1.02 0.29 3.04
N SER A 113 1.02 0.94 4.21
CA SER A 113 2.16 0.94 5.12
C SER A 113 1.70 0.69 6.54
N PHE A 114 2.27 -0.32 7.19
CA PHE A 114 2.00 -0.64 8.59
C PHE A 114 2.93 0.16 9.51
N GLY A 115 2.47 0.41 10.73
CA GLY A 115 3.18 1.18 11.75
C GLY A 115 3.24 0.46 13.10
N TRP A 116 3.82 1.16 14.08
CA TRP A 116 4.00 0.66 15.46
C TRP A 116 2.69 0.28 16.16
N ASN A 117 1.57 0.88 15.76
CA ASN A 117 0.23 0.61 16.30
C ASN A 117 -0.65 -0.24 15.37
N SER A 118 -0.12 -0.74 14.25
CA SER A 118 -0.90 -1.60 13.36
C SER A 118 -1.12 -2.98 13.98
N GLU A 119 -2.30 -3.55 13.80
CA GLU A 119 -2.69 -4.85 14.34
C GLU A 119 -3.03 -5.83 13.21
N ALA A 120 -3.07 -7.14 13.52
CA ALA A 120 -3.39 -8.15 12.51
C ALA A 120 -4.77 -7.90 11.86
N GLY A 121 -5.74 -7.43 12.66
CA GLY A 121 -7.08 -7.08 12.16
C GLY A 121 -7.11 -5.89 11.18
N ASP A 122 -6.04 -5.09 11.09
CA ASP A 122 -5.94 -4.04 10.08
C ASP A 122 -5.78 -4.62 8.67
N VAL A 123 -5.11 -5.77 8.54
CA VAL A 123 -5.00 -6.49 7.26
C VAL A 123 -6.39 -6.94 6.82
N ASP A 124 -7.12 -7.59 7.71
CA ASP A 124 -8.48 -8.08 7.43
C ASP A 124 -9.42 -6.93 7.07
N LYS A 125 -9.38 -5.83 7.83
CA LYS A 125 -10.17 -4.64 7.56
C LYS A 125 -9.84 -4.01 6.20
N PHE A 126 -8.56 -3.95 5.84
CA PHE A 126 -8.15 -3.48 4.52
C PHE A 126 -8.73 -4.38 3.43
N ILE A 127 -8.56 -5.71 3.54
CA ILE A 127 -9.00 -6.67 2.52
C ILE A 127 -10.52 -6.62 2.33
N GLU A 128 -11.28 -6.58 3.42
CA GLU A 128 -12.73 -6.48 3.39
C GLU A 128 -13.23 -5.20 2.69
N ALA A 129 -12.53 -4.08 2.87
CA ALA A 129 -12.85 -2.83 2.19
C ALA A 129 -12.39 -2.84 0.71
N TRP A 130 -11.21 -3.40 0.45
CA TRP A 130 -10.57 -3.37 -0.86
C TRP A 130 -11.21 -4.34 -1.87
N LYS A 131 -11.72 -5.49 -1.42
CA LYS A 131 -12.31 -6.51 -2.32
C LYS A 131 -13.48 -5.98 -3.15
N GLY A 132 -14.24 -5.03 -2.63
CA GLY A 132 -15.37 -4.40 -3.35
C GLY A 132 -14.93 -3.51 -4.52
N LEU A 133 -13.63 -3.19 -4.61
CA LEU A 133 -13.05 -2.41 -5.70
C LEU A 133 -12.55 -3.29 -6.85
N ILE A 134 -12.39 -4.60 -6.64
CA ILE A 134 -11.86 -5.51 -7.65
C ILE A 134 -12.88 -5.56 -8.80
N PRO A 135 -12.50 -5.18 -10.04
CA PRO A 135 -13.40 -5.28 -11.17
C PRO A 135 -13.87 -6.73 -11.34
N GLU A 136 -15.15 -6.92 -11.65
CA GLU A 136 -15.60 -8.22 -12.16
C GLU A 136 -14.74 -8.59 -13.37
N ARG A 137 -14.36 -9.87 -13.49
CA ARG A 137 -13.54 -10.34 -14.62
C ARG A 137 -14.18 -9.82 -15.90
N ALA A 138 -13.52 -8.88 -16.57
CA ALA A 138 -13.83 -8.59 -17.95
C ALA A 138 -13.63 -9.91 -18.69
N GLU A 139 -14.71 -10.45 -19.26
CA GLU A 139 -14.60 -11.49 -20.27
C GLU A 139 -13.54 -11.01 -21.25
N THR A 140 -12.45 -11.79 -21.35
CA THR A 140 -11.37 -11.56 -22.28
C THR A 140 -11.98 -11.22 -23.64
N ALA A 141 -11.81 -9.97 -24.08
CA ALA A 141 -12.11 -9.62 -25.46
C ALA A 141 -11.26 -10.54 -26.34
N ALA A 142 -11.98 -11.29 -27.19
CA ALA A 142 -11.48 -12.35 -28.06
C ALA A 142 -10.35 -11.92 -28.99
#